data_AF-A0A8X6QF32-F1
#
_entry.id   AF-A0A8X6QF32-F1
#
_cell.length_a   1.000
_cell.length_b   1.000
_cell.length_c   1.000
_cell.angle_alpha   90.00
_cell.angle_beta   90.00
_cell.angle_gamma   90.00
#
_symmetry.space_group_name_H-M   'P 1'
#
loop_
_entity.id
_entity.type
_entity.pdbx_description
1 polymer ?
#
loop_
_entity_poly.entity_id
_entity_poly.type
_entity_poly.pdbx_seq_one_letter_code
_entity_poly.pdbx_strand_id
1 'polypeptide(L)'
;MSLKSAYDSCKSTPFSFSVLAVTAAGSISIILALSSSLWLESKPESESESHFVSLGLWRICFRDFQHPSVKFDDVFNGCYYFYGHKSESIPSWLQPGIS
;
A
#
# COMPACT_ATOMS: atom_id res chain seq x y z
N MET A 1 36.89 -2.33 24.05
CA MET A 1 36.70 -3.00 22.74
C MET A 1 35.97 -2.03 21.82
N SER A 2 36.59 -1.59 20.72
CA SER A 2 36.07 -0.49 19.89
C SER A 2 35.10 -1.02 18.83
N LEU A 3 33.93 -0.38 18.66
CA LEU A 3 32.89 -0.74 17.67
C LEU A 3 33.45 -0.91 16.25
N LYS A 4 34.50 -0.15 15.92
CA LYS A 4 35.19 -0.22 14.62
C LYS A 4 35.88 -1.57 14.39
N SER A 5 36.50 -2.11 15.45
CA SER A 5 37.16 -3.42 15.40
C SER A 5 36.18 -4.58 15.26
N ALA A 6 34.97 -4.46 15.81
CA ALA A 6 33.91 -5.44 15.66
C ALA A 6 33.27 -5.37 14.25
N TYR A 7 33.08 -4.16 13.72
CA TYR A 7 32.59 -3.93 12.35
C TYR A 7 33.53 -4.50 11.29
N ASP A 8 34.83 -4.24 11.43
CA ASP A 8 35.85 -4.75 10.49
C ASP A 8 35.98 -6.29 10.57
N SER A 9 35.84 -6.88 11.77
CA SER A 9 35.83 -8.33 11.95
C SER A 9 34.57 -9.01 11.36
N CYS A 10 33.41 -8.34 11.40
CA CYS A 10 32.18 -8.85 10.77
C CYS A 10 32.27 -8.79 9.24
N LYS A 11 32.75 -7.66 8.70
CA LYS A 11 32.88 -7.41 7.26
C LYS A 11 33.77 -8.46 6.55
N SER A 12 34.78 -8.99 7.24
CA SER A 12 35.74 -9.94 6.66
C SER A 12 35.21 -11.38 6.55
N THR A 13 34.02 -11.68 7.08
CA THR A 13 33.43 -13.03 6.94
C THR A 13 32.64 -13.15 5.63
N PRO A 14 32.76 -14.26 4.87
CA PRO A 14 32.08 -14.42 3.58
C PRO A 14 30.55 -14.35 3.69
N PHE A 15 29.99 -14.62 4.87
CA PHE A 15 28.57 -14.50 5.16
C PHE A 15 28.07 -13.04 5.26
N SER A 16 28.93 -12.09 5.64
CA SER A 16 28.51 -10.71 5.92
C SER A 16 28.01 -9.97 4.68
N PHE A 17 28.63 -10.20 3.52
CA PHE A 17 28.20 -9.58 2.26
C PHE A 17 26.81 -10.08 1.82
N SER A 18 26.56 -11.38 1.96
CA SER A 18 25.26 -11.98 1.62
C SER A 18 24.14 -11.44 2.53
N VAL A 19 24.39 -11.37 3.84
CA VAL A 19 23.42 -10.80 4.79
C VAL A 19 23.11 -9.33 4.45
N LEU A 20 24.14 -8.52 4.18
CA LEU A 20 23.95 -7.12 3.81
C LEU A 20 23.10 -6.99 2.54
N ALA A 21 23.38 -7.80 1.52
CA ALA A 21 22.65 -7.79 0.26
C ALA A 21 21.17 -8.18 0.44
N VAL A 22 20.89 -9.23 1.22
CA VAL A 22 19.51 -9.67 1.50
C VAL A 22 18.75 -8.63 2.31
N THR A 23 19.37 -8.04 3.34
CA THR A 23 18.73 -6.98 4.12
C THR A 23 18.43 -5.75 3.26
N ALA A 24 19.38 -5.32 2.43
CA ALA A 24 19.18 -4.19 1.51
C ALA A 24 18.05 -4.45 0.51
N ALA A 25 18.02 -5.63 -0.11
CA ALA A 25 16.96 -6.02 -1.04
C ALA A 25 15.58 -6.07 -0.35
N GLY A 26 15.52 -6.59 0.89
CA GLY A 26 14.32 -6.61 1.70
C GLY A 26 13.82 -5.20 2.04
N SER A 27 14.71 -4.31 2.47
CA SER A 27 14.37 -2.91 2.76
C SER A 27 13.82 -2.19 1.53
N ILE A 28 14.45 -2.36 0.36
CA ILE A 28 13.98 -1.76 -0.89
C ILE A 28 12.61 -2.32 -1.27
N SER A 29 12.40 -3.63 -1.14
CA SER A 29 11.12 -4.26 -1.47
C SER A 29 9.98 -3.73 -0.60
N ILE A 30 10.22 -3.50 0.70
CA ILE A 30 9.23 -2.92 1.59
C ILE A 30 8.91 -1.47 1.20
N ILE A 31 9.92 -0.65 0.90
CA ILE A 31 9.71 0.74 0.47
C ILE A 31 8.90 0.77 -0.84
N LEU A 32 9.24 -0.09 -1.79
CA LEU A 32 8.52 -0.21 -3.06
C LEU A 32 7.07 -0.64 -2.82
N ALA A 33 6.84 -1.65 -1.97
CA ALA A 33 5.50 -2.05 -1.60
C ALA A 33 4.71 -0.87 -1.01
N LEU A 34 5.23 -0.19 0.01
CA LEU A 34 4.57 0.95 0.67
C LEU A 34 4.28 2.12 -0.30
N SER A 35 5.10 2.30 -1.33
CA SER A 35 4.92 3.34 -2.35
C SER A 35 4.02 2.93 -3.52
N SER A 36 3.86 1.63 -3.75
CA SER A 36 3.08 1.11 -4.89
C SER A 36 1.59 1.27 -4.65
N SER A 37 0.86 1.60 -5.71
CA SER A 37 -0.59 1.81 -5.71
C SER A 37 -1.38 0.58 -6.20
N LEU A 38 -0.76 -0.59 -6.26
CA LEU A 38 -1.28 -1.80 -6.92
C LEU A 38 -1.35 -3.01 -5.98
N TRP A 39 -1.71 -2.81 -4.70
CA TRP A 39 -1.74 -3.91 -3.73
C TRP A 39 -2.89 -4.87 -4.01
N LEU A 40 -4.04 -4.31 -4.35
CA LEU A 40 -5.21 -5.03 -4.81
C LEU A 40 -5.71 -4.35 -6.08
N GLU A 41 -5.82 -5.13 -7.15
CA GLU A 41 -6.53 -4.77 -8.37
C GLU A 41 -7.83 -5.58 -8.42
N SER A 42 -8.95 -4.97 -8.77
CA SER A 42 -10.16 -5.77 -9.03
C SER A 42 -10.00 -6.56 -10.32
N LYS A 43 -10.61 -7.75 -10.35
CA LYS A 43 -10.66 -8.53 -11.58
C LYS A 43 -11.75 -7.99 -12.51
N PRO A 44 -11.54 -8.06 -13.83
CA PRO A 44 -12.53 -7.58 -14.80
C PRO A 44 -13.86 -8.35 -14.77
N GLU A 45 -13.87 -9.56 -14.20
CA GLU A 45 -15.07 -10.38 -14.03
C GLU A 45 -16.01 -9.90 -12.90
N SER A 46 -15.52 -9.00 -12.04
CA SER A 46 -16.28 -8.42 -10.92
C SER A 46 -16.53 -6.92 -11.10
N GLU A 47 -16.33 -6.32 -12.29
CA GLU A 47 -16.59 -4.88 -12.53
C GLU A 47 -18.07 -4.49 -12.30
N SER A 48 -18.99 -5.45 -12.29
CA SER A 48 -20.40 -5.20 -11.95
C SER A 48 -20.68 -5.08 -10.45
N GLU A 49 -19.77 -5.57 -9.59
CA GLU A 49 -19.95 -5.57 -8.12
C GLU A 49 -18.78 -4.91 -7.35
N SER A 50 -17.63 -4.73 -8.00
CA SER A 50 -16.41 -4.18 -7.41
C SER A 50 -15.95 -2.95 -8.18
N HIS A 51 -16.36 -1.77 -7.71
CA HIS A 51 -15.97 -0.47 -8.27
C HIS A 51 -14.57 0.00 -7.82
N PHE A 52 -13.79 -0.91 -7.25
CA PHE A 52 -12.44 -0.64 -6.76
C PHE A 52 -11.47 -0.95 -7.90
N VAL A 53 -10.83 0.04 -8.52
CA VAL A 53 -9.86 -0.24 -9.60
C VAL A 53 -8.58 -0.76 -8.95
N SER A 54 -7.90 0.10 -8.21
CA SER A 54 -6.66 -0.23 -7.52
C SER A 54 -6.64 0.37 -6.12
N LEU A 55 -6.18 -0.43 -5.16
CA LEU A 55 -5.95 0.00 -3.78
C LEU A 55 -4.45 0.08 -3.52
N GLY A 56 -3.98 1.29 -3.25
CA GLY A 56 -2.66 1.56 -2.67
C GLY A 56 -2.75 1.83 -1.18
N LEU A 57 -1.59 1.84 -0.50
CA LEU A 57 -1.55 2.17 0.93
C LEU A 57 -1.99 3.61 1.23
N TRP A 58 -1.61 4.56 0.37
CA TRP A 58 -1.85 5.99 0.58
C TRP A 58 -2.90 6.59 -0.36
N ARG A 59 -3.19 5.89 -1.46
CA ARG A 59 -4.11 6.32 -2.51
C ARG A 59 -4.99 5.17 -2.93
N ILE A 60 -6.24 5.49 -3.18
CA ILE A 60 -7.27 4.56 -3.63
C ILE A 60 -7.89 5.13 -4.89
N CYS A 61 -8.00 4.30 -5.93
CA CYS A 61 -8.55 4.70 -7.22
C CYS A 61 -9.88 3.99 -7.44
N PHE A 62 -10.93 4.78 -7.64
CA PHE A 62 -12.27 4.30 -7.93
C PHE A 62 -12.64 4.61 -9.36
N ARG A 63 -13.48 3.74 -9.92
CA ARG A 63 -14.11 3.95 -11.22
C ARG A 63 -15.59 3.68 -11.06
N ASP A 64 -16.36 4.74 -11.24
CA ASP A 64 -17.81 4.73 -11.20
C ASP A 64 -18.38 4.14 -9.89
N PHE A 65 -17.73 4.39 -8.75
CA PHE A 65 -18.22 3.92 -7.45
C PHE A 65 -19.29 4.87 -6.89
N GLN A 66 -20.44 4.30 -6.52
CA GLN A 66 -21.52 5.01 -5.85
C GLN A 66 -21.87 4.31 -4.54
N HIS A 67 -21.64 4.99 -3.41
CA HIS A 67 -21.93 4.42 -2.10
C HIS A 67 -23.35 4.79 -1.63
N PRO A 68 -24.21 3.82 -1.23
CA PRO A 68 -25.63 4.06 -0.93
C PRO A 68 -25.88 4.94 0.30
N SER A 69 -24.88 5.17 1.15
CA SER A 69 -25.03 6.04 2.33
C SER A 69 -24.72 7.51 2.08
N VAL A 70 -24.25 7.88 0.88
CA VAL A 70 -23.96 9.28 0.53
C VAL A 70 -25.22 9.88 -0.10
N LYS A 71 -25.79 10.92 0.52
CA LYS A 71 -27.12 11.47 0.17
C LYS A 71 -27.18 12.31 -1.12
N PHE A 72 -26.17 12.25 -1.96
CA PHE A 72 -26.12 12.91 -3.25
C PHE A 72 -25.45 11.93 -4.22
N ASP A 73 -25.94 11.84 -5.46
CA ASP A 73 -25.42 10.99 -6.56
C ASP A 73 -23.98 11.37 -6.98
N ASP A 74 -23.06 11.51 -6.03
CA ASP A 74 -21.66 11.79 -6.27
C ASP A 74 -20.97 10.48 -6.65
N VAL A 75 -20.74 10.32 -7.95
CA VAL A 75 -19.97 9.21 -8.50
C VAL A 75 -18.49 9.49 -8.26
N PHE A 76 -17.81 8.61 -7.50
CA PHE A 76 -16.38 8.73 -7.24
C PHE A 76 -15.59 8.19 -8.43
N ASN A 77 -15.06 9.12 -9.23
CA ASN A 77 -14.23 8.83 -10.39
C ASN A 77 -12.85 9.48 -10.22
N GLY A 78 -11.82 8.64 -10.12
CA GLY A 78 -10.43 9.06 -9.99
C GLY A 78 -9.73 8.53 -8.74
N CYS A 79 -8.52 9.04 -8.52
CA CYS A 79 -7.67 8.62 -7.40
C CYS A 79 -7.73 9.63 -6.25
N TYR A 80 -8.02 9.13 -5.06
CA TYR A 80 -8.14 9.93 -3.84
C TYR A 80 -7.05 9.51 -2.85
N TYR A 81 -6.53 10.47 -2.09
CA TYR A 81 -5.60 10.22 -0.99
C TYR A 81 -6.37 9.88 0.28
N PHE A 82 -5.86 8.97 1.10
CA PHE A 82 -6.55 8.51 2.31
C PHE A 82 -6.90 9.65 3.31
N TYR A 83 -6.10 10.73 3.32
CA TYR A 83 -6.28 11.89 4.21
C TYR A 83 -6.80 13.15 3.48
N GLY A 84 -7.42 13.01 2.30
CA GLY A 84 -8.07 14.13 1.63
C GLY A 84 -9.38 14.52 2.32
N HIS A 85 -9.73 15.81 2.28
CA HIS A 85 -11.00 16.32 2.81
C HIS A 85 -12.23 15.69 2.14
N LYS A 86 -12.13 15.30 0.87
CA LYS A 86 -13.22 14.61 0.14
C LYS A 86 -13.32 13.11 0.44
N SER A 87 -12.36 12.55 1.16
CA SER A 87 -12.17 11.10 1.33
C SER A 87 -12.26 10.64 2.78
N GLU A 88 -12.66 11.51 3.71
CA GLU A 88 -12.71 11.21 5.15
C GLU A 88 -13.68 10.07 5.49
N SER A 89 -14.70 9.85 4.66
CA SER A 89 -15.69 8.77 4.83
C SER A 89 -15.30 7.46 4.14
N ILE A 90 -14.27 7.45 3.29
CA ILE A 90 -13.92 6.27 2.51
C ILE A 90 -13.33 5.13 3.38
N PRO A 91 -12.44 5.41 4.36
CA PRO A 91 -11.87 4.37 5.22
C PRO A 91 -12.90 3.49 5.93
N SER A 92 -14.03 4.08 6.34
CA SER A 92 -15.08 3.33 7.05
C SER A 92 -15.82 2.35 6.16
N TRP A 93 -15.82 2.55 4.83
CA TRP A 93 -16.41 1.59 3.88
C TRP A 93 -15.48 0.40 3.60
N LEU A 94 -14.17 0.57 3.78
CA LEU A 94 -13.16 -0.46 3.54
C LEU A 94 -12.92 -1.39 4.71
N GLN A 95 -13.33 -1.03 5.93
CA GLN A 95 -13.15 -1.88 7.11
C GLN A 95 -14.20 -3.01 7.08
N PRO A 96 -13.80 -4.29 6.96
CA PRO A 96 -14.73 -5.39 7.18
C PRO A 96 -15.03 -5.48 8.68
N GLY A 97 -16.05 -4.76 9.14
CA GLY A 97 -16.40 -4.67 10.54
C GLY A 97 -17.83 -4.22 10.75
N ILE A 98 -18.73 -5.21 10.84
CA ILE A 98 -20.13 -5.14 11.28
C ILE A 98 -20.97 -4.00 10.66
N SER A 99 -21.43 -4.23 9.42
CA SER A 99 -22.67 -3.62 8.92
C SER A 99 -23.90 -4.33 9.49
#